data_AF-A0A920VLD2-F1
#
_entry.id   AF-A0A920VLD2-F1
#
_cell.length_a   1.000
_cell.length_b   1.000
_cell.length_c   1.000
_cell.angle_alpha   90.00
_cell.angle_beta   90.00
_cell.angle_gamma   90.00
#
_symmetry.space_group_name_H-M   'P 1'
#
loop_
_entity.id
_entity.type
_entity.pdbx_description
1 polymer ?
#
loop_
_entity_poly.entity_id
_entity_poly.type
_entity_poly.pdbx_seq_one_letter_code
_entity_poly.pdbx_strand_id
1 'polypeptide(L)'
;MAVTVMATIFAAITGVVGASVVVMTLIALPPMLKAGYRPTLALGTIAASSTLGILISPEYSAGFLAELLPMSIGMLFAAALYPGFLLSALYLLYIGVYTLIVPEAAPRMPAPNERLSGGEIVGIFLRGVLPPGVLILMVLGSILTGFVTITESAAVGAAGAMLLAWARGKFSLSTLTDCVRRSAMMIGMIFFLFIGATCFS
;
A
#
# COMPACT_ATOMS: atom_id res chain seq x y z
N MET A 1 -14.78 -0.97 7.16
CA MET A 1 -14.59 -1.82 5.97
C MET A 1 -13.97 -1.06 4.79
N ALA A 2 -14.55 0.05 4.33
CA ALA A 2 -13.99 0.82 3.20
C ALA A 2 -12.52 1.23 3.41
N VAL A 3 -12.15 1.62 4.62
CA VAL A 3 -10.75 1.95 4.98
C VAL A 3 -9.81 0.76 4.80
N THR A 4 -10.21 -0.44 5.24
CA THR A 4 -9.40 -1.66 5.07
C THR A 4 -9.20 -2.02 3.60
N VAL A 5 -10.24 -1.87 2.78
CA VAL A 5 -10.15 -2.09 1.32
C VAL A 5 -9.24 -1.06 0.68
N MET A 6 -9.44 0.22 1.00
CA MET A 6 -8.59 1.31 0.48
C MET A 6 -7.14 1.16 0.93
N ALA A 7 -6.92 0.79 2.19
CA ALA A 7 -5.60 0.53 2.73
C ALA A 7 -4.94 -0.70 2.11
N THR A 8 -5.70 -1.76 1.77
CA THR A 8 -5.18 -2.93 1.03
C THR A 8 -4.74 -2.55 -0.39
N ILE A 9 -5.52 -1.69 -1.05
CA ILE A 9 -5.17 -1.17 -2.39
C ILE A 9 -3.95 -0.23 -2.31
N PHE A 10 -3.93 0.68 -1.35
CA PHE A 10 -2.80 1.59 -1.11
C PHE A 10 -1.55 0.85 -0.67
N ALA A 11 -1.72 -0.22 0.12
CA ALA A 11 -0.67 -1.12 0.53
C ALA A 11 0.09 -1.62 -0.70
N ALA A 12 -0.63 -2.16 -1.69
CA ALA A 12 -0.06 -2.63 -2.95
C ALA A 12 0.70 -1.55 -3.75
N ILE A 13 0.32 -0.27 -3.61
CA ILE A 13 0.93 0.87 -4.33
C ILE A 13 2.20 1.38 -3.64
N THR A 14 2.16 1.52 -2.31
CA THR A 14 3.16 2.33 -1.62
C THR A 14 4.38 1.51 -1.18
N GLY A 15 4.20 0.22 -0.87
CA GLY A 15 5.28 -0.67 -0.39
C GLY A 15 6.03 -0.22 0.86
N VAL A 16 5.61 0.88 1.50
CA VAL A 16 6.26 1.50 2.65
C VAL A 16 5.22 1.76 3.73
N VAL A 17 5.24 0.93 4.77
CA VAL A 17 4.26 0.96 5.86
C VAL A 17 4.15 2.33 6.51
N GLY A 18 5.28 2.97 6.82
CA GLY A 18 5.29 4.28 7.48
C GLY A 18 4.53 5.34 6.67
N ALA A 19 4.74 5.37 5.35
CA ALA A 19 4.05 6.32 4.47
C ALA A 19 2.55 6.00 4.35
N SER A 20 2.20 4.72 4.13
CA SER A 20 0.80 4.30 3.99
C SER A 20 -0.01 4.55 5.26
N VAL A 21 0.54 4.23 6.43
CA VAL A 21 -0.11 4.46 7.73
C VAL A 21 -0.37 5.95 7.93
N VAL A 22 0.62 6.81 7.69
CA VAL A 22 0.46 8.27 7.86
C VAL A 22 -0.62 8.81 6.91
N VAL A 23 -0.58 8.43 5.64
CA VAL A 23 -1.56 8.91 4.64
C VAL A 23 -2.98 8.42 4.99
N MET A 24 -3.16 7.14 5.31
CA MET A 24 -4.47 6.62 5.69
C MET A 24 -4.96 7.21 7.02
N THR A 25 -4.06 7.46 7.97
CA THR A 25 -4.44 8.13 9.23
C THR A 25 -4.96 9.53 8.94
N LEU A 26 -4.25 10.33 8.13
CA LEU A 26 -4.66 11.70 7.79
C LEU A 26 -5.97 11.75 7.00
N ILE A 27 -6.24 10.77 6.14
CA ILE A 27 -7.43 10.74 5.29
C ILE A 27 -8.64 10.12 6.01
N ALA A 28 -8.45 9.01 6.72
CA ALA A 28 -9.54 8.17 7.23
C ALA A 28 -9.86 8.41 8.70
N LEU A 29 -8.88 8.78 9.54
CA LEU A 29 -9.12 8.94 10.98
C LEU A 29 -10.09 10.10 11.30
N PRO A 30 -9.93 11.32 10.75
CA PRO A 30 -10.85 12.43 11.05
C PRO A 30 -12.32 12.15 10.71
N PRO A 31 -12.68 11.61 9.52
CA PRO A 31 -14.08 11.30 9.22
C PRO A 31 -14.62 10.13 10.04
N MET A 32 -13.81 9.13 10.41
CA MET A 32 -14.25 8.04 11.30
C MET A 32 -14.61 8.56 12.71
N LEU A 33 -13.78 9.44 13.27
CA LEU A 33 -14.04 10.03 14.58
C LEU A 33 -15.27 10.97 14.56
N LYS A 34 -15.42 11.78 13.50
CA LYS A 34 -16.62 12.61 13.30
C LYS A 34 -17.90 11.78 13.17
N ALA A 35 -17.78 10.55 12.69
CA ALA A 35 -18.88 9.60 12.56
C ALA A 35 -19.20 8.82 13.84
N GLY A 36 -18.50 9.10 14.94
CA GLY A 36 -18.71 8.44 16.23
C GLY A 36 -18.09 7.04 16.32
N TYR A 37 -17.16 6.67 15.43
CA TYR A 37 -16.45 5.39 15.57
C TYR A 37 -15.59 5.40 16.84
N ARG A 38 -15.53 4.26 17.53
CA ARG A 38 -14.61 4.12 18.68
C ARG A 38 -13.16 4.35 18.20
N PRO A 39 -12.38 5.23 18.86
CA PRO A 39 -11.01 5.55 18.44
C PRO A 39 -10.11 4.32 18.34
N THR A 40 -10.29 3.36 19.26
CA THR A 40 -9.52 2.10 19.28
C THR A 40 -9.76 1.25 18.03
N LEU A 41 -11.01 1.18 17.54
CA LEU A 41 -11.34 0.48 16.31
C LEU A 41 -10.79 1.25 15.10
N ALA A 42 -10.95 2.57 15.04
CA ALA A 42 -10.48 3.38 13.92
C ALA A 42 -8.95 3.31 13.77
N LEU A 43 -8.21 3.53 14.87
CA LEU A 43 -6.76 3.45 14.89
C LEU A 43 -6.26 2.03 14.62
N GLY A 44 -6.83 1.02 15.29
CA GLY A 44 -6.43 -0.37 15.11
C GLY A 44 -6.64 -0.85 13.68
N THR A 45 -7.76 -0.47 13.05
CA THR A 45 -8.03 -0.84 11.65
C THR A 45 -7.11 -0.13 10.67
N ILE A 46 -6.83 1.17 10.86
CA ILE A 46 -5.89 1.91 10.00
C ILE A 46 -4.47 1.35 10.15
N ALA A 47 -4.02 1.09 11.37
CA ALA A 47 -2.69 0.56 11.64
C ALA A 47 -2.51 -0.84 11.04
N ALA A 48 -3.44 -1.77 11.34
CA ALA A 48 -3.35 -3.15 10.87
C ALA A 48 -3.51 -3.28 9.34
N SER A 49 -4.42 -2.52 8.73
CA SER A 49 -4.64 -2.61 7.28
C SER A 49 -3.53 -1.97 6.46
N SER A 50 -2.92 -0.89 6.97
CA SER A 50 -1.80 -0.22 6.30
C SER A 50 -0.49 -1.02 6.35
N THR A 51 -0.32 -1.92 7.32
CA THR A 51 0.86 -2.81 7.39
C THR A 51 0.82 -3.95 6.38
N LEU A 52 -0.33 -4.22 5.73
CA LEU A 52 -0.45 -5.24 4.69
C LEU A 52 0.42 -4.96 3.45
N GLY A 53 0.90 -3.71 3.30
CA GLY A 53 1.79 -3.31 2.20
C GLY A 53 3.07 -4.14 2.13
N ILE A 54 3.56 -4.63 3.28
CA ILE A 54 4.75 -5.49 3.35
C ILE A 54 4.56 -6.77 2.53
N LEU A 55 3.36 -7.35 2.61
CA LEU A 55 3.07 -8.65 2.00
C LEU A 55 2.62 -8.55 0.54
N ILE A 56 1.96 -7.44 0.17
CA ILE A 56 1.30 -7.30 -1.14
C ILE A 56 2.18 -6.55 -2.15
N SER A 57 3.03 -5.63 -1.70
CA SER A 57 3.94 -4.90 -2.59
C SER A 57 5.29 -5.58 -2.76
N PRO A 58 5.95 -5.35 -3.90
CA PRO A 58 7.37 -5.66 -4.03
C PRO A 58 8.19 -4.72 -3.13
N GLU A 59 8.63 -5.23 -1.98
CA GLU A 59 9.47 -4.49 -1.04
C GLU A 59 10.92 -5.01 -1.04
N TYR A 60 11.86 -4.12 -0.68
CA TYR A 60 13.30 -4.42 -0.70
C TYR A 60 13.69 -5.57 0.25
N SER A 61 13.12 -5.61 1.45
CA SER A 61 13.47 -6.63 2.47
C SER A 61 13.19 -8.06 2.00
N ALA A 62 12.07 -8.28 1.29
CA ALA A 62 11.75 -9.57 0.68
C ALA A 62 12.73 -9.92 -0.45
N GLY A 63 13.12 -8.94 -1.27
CA GLY A 63 14.15 -9.13 -2.29
C GLY A 63 15.50 -9.57 -1.70
N PHE A 64 15.95 -8.91 -0.62
CA PHE A 64 17.17 -9.29 0.08
C PHE A 64 17.11 -10.71 0.66
N LEU A 65 15.99 -11.09 1.27
CA LEU A 65 15.81 -12.46 1.77
C LEU A 65 15.85 -13.50 0.65
N ALA A 66 15.30 -13.18 -0.53
CA ALA A 66 15.37 -14.06 -1.68
C ALA A 66 16.78 -14.21 -2.26
N GLU A 67 17.68 -13.23 -2.09
CA GLU A 67 19.10 -13.38 -2.45
C GLU A 67 19.84 -14.34 -1.50
N LEU A 68 19.40 -14.44 -0.24
CA LEU A 68 19.95 -15.37 0.75
C LEU A 68 19.40 -16.80 0.61
N LEU A 69 18.26 -16.98 -0.08
CA LEU A 69 17.60 -18.26 -0.27
C LEU A 69 17.82 -18.76 -1.70
N PRO A 70 17.93 -20.09 -1.94
CA PRO A 70 18.05 -20.66 -3.28
C PRO A 70 16.69 -20.68 -4.02
N MET A 71 15.86 -19.64 -3.86
CA MET A 71 14.51 -19.56 -4.43
C MET A 71 14.42 -18.37 -5.38
N SER A 72 13.59 -18.48 -6.41
CA SER A 72 13.35 -17.34 -7.29
C SER A 72 12.56 -16.26 -6.56
N ILE A 73 12.95 -15.01 -6.78
CA ILE A 73 12.34 -13.84 -6.12
C ILE A 73 10.84 -13.74 -6.47
N GLY A 74 10.47 -14.07 -7.71
CA GLY A 74 9.06 -14.14 -8.14
C GLY A 74 8.25 -15.17 -7.34
N MET A 75 8.83 -16.33 -7.01
CA MET A 75 8.16 -17.34 -6.17
C MET A 75 8.00 -16.86 -4.73
N LEU A 76 8.98 -16.12 -4.19
CA LEU A 76 8.85 -15.54 -2.85
C LEU A 76 7.71 -14.51 -2.80
N PHE A 77 7.60 -13.63 -3.81
CA PHE A 77 6.49 -12.68 -3.91
C PHE A 77 5.15 -13.39 -4.10
N ALA A 78 5.07 -14.40 -4.96
CA ALA A 78 3.87 -15.23 -5.13
C ALA A 78 3.44 -15.90 -3.81
N ALA A 79 4.41 -16.42 -3.06
CA ALA A 79 4.17 -17.03 -1.76
C ALA A 79 3.72 -16.01 -0.70
N ALA A 80 4.17 -14.75 -0.77
CA ALA A 80 3.76 -13.67 0.15
C ALA A 80 2.37 -13.09 -0.15
N LEU A 81 1.92 -13.15 -1.41
CA LEU A 81 0.57 -12.72 -1.81
C LEU A 81 -0.54 -13.53 -1.09
N TYR A 82 -0.35 -14.85 -0.96
CA TYR A 82 -1.31 -15.72 -0.29
C TYR A 82 -1.59 -15.31 1.17
N PRO A 83 -0.60 -15.20 2.08
CA PRO A 83 -0.83 -14.73 3.44
C PRO A 83 -1.29 -13.27 3.46
N GLY A 84 -0.85 -12.42 2.53
CA GLY A 84 -1.31 -11.03 2.44
C GLY A 84 -2.82 -10.91 2.22
N PHE A 85 -3.36 -11.61 1.24
CA PHE A 85 -4.81 -11.64 0.97
C PHE A 85 -5.58 -12.37 2.06
N LEU A 86 -5.03 -13.46 2.61
CA LEU A 86 -5.65 -14.16 3.75
C LEU A 86 -5.80 -13.23 4.95
N LEU A 87 -4.76 -12.47 5.30
CA LEU A 87 -4.79 -11.53 6.41
C LEU A 87 -5.77 -10.38 6.15
N SER A 88 -5.81 -9.86 4.91
CA SER A 88 -6.80 -8.85 4.51
C SER A 88 -8.24 -9.37 4.67
N ALA A 89 -8.51 -10.60 4.24
CA ALA A 89 -9.80 -11.25 4.41
C ALA A 89 -10.15 -11.46 5.89
N LEU A 90 -9.20 -11.91 6.71
CA LEU A 90 -9.36 -12.06 8.16
C LEU A 90 -9.64 -10.71 8.83
N TYR A 91 -9.00 -9.62 8.42
CA TYR A 91 -9.29 -8.27 8.93
C TYR A 91 -10.70 -7.81 8.55
N LEU A 92 -11.12 -8.03 7.30
CA LEU A 92 -12.49 -7.70 6.88
C LEU A 92 -13.52 -8.50 7.69
N LEU A 93 -13.27 -9.80 7.89
CA LEU A 93 -14.11 -10.67 8.70
C LEU A 93 -14.16 -10.21 10.15
N TYR A 94 -13.01 -9.97 10.79
CA TYR A 94 -12.92 -9.50 12.16
C TYR A 94 -13.66 -8.19 12.36
N ILE A 95 -13.44 -7.20 11.49
CA ILE A 95 -14.13 -5.90 11.56
C ILE A 95 -15.64 -6.11 11.40
N GLY A 96 -16.06 -6.95 10.45
CA GLY A 96 -17.47 -7.26 10.23
C GLY A 96 -18.13 -7.87 11.47
N VAL A 97 -17.56 -8.96 11.98
CA VAL A 97 -18.06 -9.64 13.19
C VAL A 97 -18.06 -8.70 14.39
N TYR A 98 -16.98 -7.93 14.61
CA TYR A 98 -16.88 -7.00 15.72
C TYR A 98 -17.94 -5.88 15.65
N THR A 99 -18.21 -5.35 14.46
CA THR A 99 -19.27 -4.33 14.27
C THR A 99 -20.69 -4.89 14.42
N LEU A 100 -20.89 -6.20 14.23
CA LEU A 100 -22.17 -6.86 14.50
C LEU A 100 -22.38 -7.11 16.00
N ILE A 101 -21.33 -7.50 16.71
CA ILE A 101 -21.38 -7.78 18.16
C ILE A 101 -21.44 -6.49 18.97
N VAL A 102 -20.71 -5.45 18.54
CA VAL A 102 -20.68 -4.14 19.21
C VAL A 102 -21.09 -3.04 18.21
N PRO A 103 -22.40 -2.86 17.97
CA PRO A 103 -22.91 -1.84 17.04
C PRO A 103 -22.51 -0.41 17.44
N GLU A 104 -22.30 -0.17 18.74
CA GLU A 104 -21.80 1.10 19.26
C GLU A 104 -20.37 1.42 18.82
N ALA A 105 -19.58 0.43 18.41
CA ALA A 105 -18.20 0.65 17.99
C ALA A 105 -18.10 1.30 16.61
N ALA A 106 -19.13 1.14 15.78
CA ALA A 106 -19.26 1.74 14.47
C ALA A 106 -20.73 2.18 14.25
N PRO A 107 -21.12 3.34 14.78
CA PRO A 107 -22.47 3.87 14.59
C PRO A 107 -22.77 3.98 13.09
N ARG A 108 -23.99 3.59 12.70
CA ARG A 108 -24.45 3.78 11.32
C ARG A 108 -24.55 5.28 11.08
N MET A 109 -23.69 5.82 10.22
CA MET A 109 -23.82 7.19 9.76
C MET A 109 -25.23 7.37 9.17
N PRO A 110 -25.93 8.49 9.46
CA PRO A 110 -27.02 8.95 8.63
C PRO A 110 -26.51 9.00 7.18
N ALA A 111 -27.30 8.50 6.23
CA ALA A 111 -26.91 8.53 4.82
C ALA A 111 -26.44 9.95 4.46
N PRO A 112 -25.26 10.12 3.83
CA PRO A 112 -24.78 11.43 3.41
C PRO A 112 -25.89 12.20 2.67
N ASN A 113 -26.06 13.49 2.98
CA ASN A 113 -27.03 14.38 2.30
C ASN A 113 -26.80 14.42 0.78
N GLU A 114 -25.61 14.04 0.31
CA GLU A 114 -25.30 13.71 -1.08
C GLU A 114 -25.01 12.22 -1.18
N ARG A 115 -26.02 11.43 -1.58
CA ARG A 115 -25.76 10.08 -2.09
C ARG A 115 -24.98 10.25 -3.39
N LEU A 116 -23.65 10.14 -3.32
CA LEU A 116 -22.83 9.98 -4.52
C LEU A 116 -23.45 8.86 -5.36
N SER A 117 -23.82 9.17 -6.60
CA SER A 117 -24.40 8.18 -7.50
C SER A 117 -23.39 7.05 -7.68
N GLY A 118 -23.84 5.79 -7.74
CA GLY A 118 -22.94 4.65 -7.93
C GLY A 118 -21.99 4.83 -9.12
N GLY A 119 -22.44 5.55 -10.17
CA GLY A 119 -21.63 5.94 -11.32
C GLY A 119 -20.53 6.97 -11.01
N GLU A 120 -20.74 7.90 -10.07
CA GLU A 120 -19.72 8.88 -9.66
C GLU A 120 -18.64 8.23 -8.79
N ILE A 121 -19.01 7.31 -7.91
CA ILE A 121 -18.06 6.51 -7.10
C ILE A 121 -17.17 5.67 -8.02
N VAL A 122 -17.79 5.00 -9.01
CA VAL A 122 -17.08 4.22 -10.03
C VAL A 122 -16.16 5.14 -10.85
N GLY A 123 -16.61 6.33 -11.25
CA GLY A 123 -15.80 7.31 -11.97
C GLY A 123 -14.58 7.80 -11.17
N ILE A 124 -14.74 8.07 -9.87
CA ILE A 124 -13.64 8.47 -8.98
C ILE A 124 -12.65 7.31 -8.80
N PHE A 125 -13.14 6.09 -8.61
CA PHE A 125 -12.31 4.90 -8.49
C PHE A 125 -11.50 4.65 -9.78
N LEU A 126 -12.17 4.68 -10.94
CA LEU A 126 -11.54 4.49 -12.25
C LEU A 126 -10.47 5.55 -12.55
N ARG A 127 -10.69 6.82 -12.21
CA ARG A 127 -9.70 7.86 -12.47
C ARG A 127 -8.58 7.90 -11.43
N GLY A 128 -8.89 7.56 -10.18
CA GLY A 128 -7.98 7.67 -9.04
C GLY A 128 -7.08 6.45 -8.82
N VAL A 129 -7.69 5.26 -8.81
CA VAL A 129 -7.08 4.00 -8.37
C VAL A 129 -6.62 3.14 -9.56
N LEU A 130 -7.40 3.13 -10.65
CA LEU A 130 -7.09 2.28 -11.80
C LEU A 130 -5.70 2.54 -12.40
N PRO A 131 -5.26 3.80 -12.64
CA PRO A 131 -3.97 4.01 -13.31
C PRO A 131 -2.78 3.52 -12.48
N PRO A 132 -2.66 3.84 -11.18
CA PRO A 132 -1.65 3.22 -10.32
C PRO A 132 -1.80 1.70 -10.20
N GLY A 133 -3.03 1.19 -10.11
CA GLY A 133 -3.30 -0.25 -10.01
C GLY A 133 -2.81 -1.02 -11.24
N VAL A 134 -3.09 -0.52 -12.45
CA VAL A 134 -2.59 -1.11 -13.71
C VAL A 134 -1.07 -1.10 -13.75
N LEU A 135 -0.43 -0.01 -13.32
CA LEU A 135 1.03 0.05 -13.26
C LEU A 135 1.62 -1.02 -12.33
N ILE A 136 1.01 -1.24 -11.17
CA ILE A 136 1.45 -2.27 -10.23
C ILE A 136 1.22 -3.66 -10.78
N LEU A 137 0.05 -3.92 -11.36
CA LEU A 137 -0.24 -5.20 -11.99
C LEU A 137 0.72 -5.49 -13.14
N MET A 138 1.13 -4.47 -13.89
CA MET A 138 2.14 -4.59 -14.94
C MET A 138 3.52 -4.94 -14.35
N VAL A 139 3.98 -4.22 -13.33
CA VAL A 139 5.29 -4.46 -12.68
C VAL A 139 5.30 -5.82 -11.99
N LEU A 140 4.35 -6.08 -11.10
CA LEU A 140 4.24 -7.33 -10.36
C LEU A 140 4.01 -8.50 -11.32
N GLY A 141 3.16 -8.34 -12.35
CA GLY A 141 2.94 -9.34 -13.38
C GLY A 141 4.22 -9.68 -14.15
N SER A 142 5.03 -8.68 -14.51
CA SER A 142 6.32 -8.91 -15.18
C SER A 142 7.32 -9.68 -14.31
N ILE A 143 7.34 -9.42 -12.99
CA ILE A 143 8.20 -10.11 -12.02
C ILE A 143 7.73 -11.54 -11.80
N LEU A 144 6.42 -11.75 -11.63
CA LEU A 144 5.84 -13.06 -11.35
C LEU A 144 5.91 -14.01 -12.56
N THR A 145 5.75 -13.48 -13.77
CA THR A 145 5.87 -14.25 -15.02
C THR A 145 7.32 -14.50 -15.42
N GLY A 146 8.29 -13.83 -14.78
CA GLY A 146 9.70 -13.93 -15.12
C GLY A 146 10.07 -13.34 -16.48
N PHE A 147 9.19 -12.51 -17.07
CA PHE A 147 9.43 -11.91 -18.38
C PHE A 147 10.54 -10.85 -18.33
N VAL A 148 10.72 -10.21 -17.18
CA VAL A 148 11.64 -9.08 -16.98
C VAL A 148 12.35 -9.24 -15.63
N THR A 149 13.61 -8.81 -15.54
CA THR A 149 14.35 -8.81 -14.28
C THR A 149 13.84 -7.73 -13.32
N ILE A 150 14.08 -7.84 -12.02
CA ILE A 150 13.55 -6.89 -11.02
C ILE A 150 14.04 -5.47 -11.26
N THR A 151 15.29 -5.30 -11.69
CA THR A 151 15.88 -4.00 -12.00
C THR A 151 15.20 -3.35 -13.21
N GLU A 152 14.93 -4.12 -14.26
CA GLU A 152 14.20 -3.66 -15.44
C GLU A 152 12.72 -3.36 -15.10
N SER A 153 12.06 -4.21 -14.31
CA SER A 153 10.70 -3.98 -13.82
C SER A 153 10.60 -2.72 -12.96
N ALA A 154 11.62 -2.45 -12.12
CA ALA A 154 11.70 -1.23 -11.33
C ALA A 154 11.88 0.02 -12.21
N ALA A 155 12.69 -0.06 -13.27
CA ALA A 155 12.86 1.03 -14.23
C ALA A 155 11.54 1.34 -14.97
N VAL A 156 10.83 0.30 -15.42
CA VAL A 156 9.50 0.44 -16.06
C VAL A 156 8.49 1.04 -15.07
N GLY A 157 8.51 0.60 -13.81
CA GLY A 157 7.66 1.16 -12.75
C GLY A 157 7.92 2.63 -12.49
N ALA A 158 9.19 3.04 -12.40
CA ALA A 158 9.58 4.44 -12.20
C ALA A 158 9.19 5.30 -13.41
N ALA A 159 9.47 4.85 -14.63
CA ALA A 159 9.08 5.54 -15.86
C ALA A 159 7.56 5.69 -15.97
N GLY A 160 6.81 4.62 -15.67
CA GLY A 160 5.34 4.65 -15.65
C GLY A 160 4.78 5.59 -14.58
N ALA A 161 5.38 5.63 -13.39
CA ALA A 161 4.98 6.57 -12.34
C ALA A 161 5.25 8.03 -12.73
N MET A 162 6.38 8.31 -13.38
CA MET A 162 6.69 9.63 -13.93
C MET A 162 5.68 10.04 -15.01
N LEU A 163 5.35 9.12 -15.92
CA LEU A 163 4.35 9.35 -16.96
C LEU A 163 2.96 9.62 -16.38
N LEU A 164 2.54 8.87 -15.35
CA LEU A 164 1.29 9.11 -14.63
C LEU A 164 1.28 10.47 -13.91
N ALA A 165 2.40 10.87 -13.31
CA ALA A 165 2.54 12.17 -12.67
C ALA A 165 2.45 13.31 -13.69
N TRP A 166 3.06 13.14 -14.87
CA TRP A 166 3.00 14.07 -15.99
C TRP A 166 1.59 14.19 -16.57
N ALA A 167 0.94 13.06 -16.87
CA ALA A 167 -0.44 13.02 -17.37
C ALA A 167 -1.46 13.63 -16.40
N ARG A 168 -1.18 13.60 -15.09
CA ARG A 168 -2.00 14.23 -14.05
C ARG A 168 -1.65 15.70 -13.79
N GLY A 169 -0.70 16.28 -14.53
CA GLY A 169 -0.26 17.66 -14.35
C GLY A 169 0.44 17.94 -13.01
N LYS A 170 0.90 16.88 -12.31
CA LYS A 170 1.57 16.99 -10.99
C LYS A 170 3.09 16.80 -11.08
N PHE A 171 3.63 16.71 -12.29
CA PHE A 171 5.07 16.57 -12.50
C PHE A 171 5.77 17.90 -12.28
N SER A 172 6.73 17.93 -11.34
CA SER A 172 7.60 19.08 -11.12
C SER A 172 9.03 18.61 -10.82
N LEU A 173 10.02 19.43 -11.20
CA LEU A 173 11.43 19.19 -10.85
C LEU A 173 11.64 19.11 -9.33
N SER A 174 10.85 19.85 -8.55
CA SER A 174 10.87 19.77 -7.08
C SER A 174 10.43 18.38 -6.62
N THR A 175 9.30 17.88 -7.11
CA THR A 175 8.79 16.54 -6.76
C THR A 175 9.77 15.44 -7.16
N LEU A 176 10.40 15.56 -8.33
CA LEU A 176 11.42 14.60 -8.78
C LEU A 176 12.65 14.63 -7.86
N THR A 177 13.14 15.83 -7.53
CA THR A 177 14.29 16.00 -6.62
C THR A 177 13.99 15.47 -5.22
N ASP A 178 12.78 15.71 -4.72
CA ASP A 178 12.32 15.17 -3.43
C ASP A 178 12.26 13.64 -3.43
N CYS A 179 11.75 13.03 -4.50
CA CYS A 179 11.73 11.59 -4.67
C CYS A 179 13.16 11.01 -4.69
N VAL A 180 14.06 11.58 -5.48
CA VAL A 180 15.46 11.14 -5.56
C VAL A 180 16.17 11.29 -4.22
N ARG A 181 15.99 12.41 -3.52
CA ARG A 181 16.58 12.65 -2.19
C ARG A 181 16.07 11.64 -1.17
N ARG A 182 14.76 11.34 -1.16
CA ARG A 182 14.17 10.33 -0.26
C ARG A 182 14.71 8.93 -0.55
N SER A 183 14.83 8.57 -1.83
CA SER A 183 15.43 7.29 -2.23
C SER A 183 16.90 7.20 -1.81
N ALA A 184 17.70 8.24 -2.05
CA ALA A 184 19.10 8.28 -1.63
C ALA A 184 19.27 8.19 -0.11
N MET A 185 18.39 8.84 0.66
CA MET A 185 18.38 8.75 2.12
C MET A 185 18.08 7.32 2.60
N MET A 186 17.07 6.66 2.02
CA MET A 186 16.75 5.25 2.34
C MET A 186 17.93 4.33 2.03
N ILE A 187 18.56 4.49 0.86
CA ILE A 187 19.74 3.72 0.47
C ILE A 187 20.90 3.96 1.46
N GLY A 188 21.14 5.22 1.86
CA GLY A 188 22.16 5.56 2.86
C GLY A 188 21.92 4.92 4.23
N MET A 189 20.66 4.89 4.70
CA MET A 189 20.30 4.21 5.95
C MET A 189 20.59 2.71 5.88
N ILE A 190 20.27 2.07 4.75
CA ILE A 190 20.53 0.64 4.53
C ILE A 190 22.04 0.35 4.51
N PHE A 191 22.85 1.14 3.80
CA PHE A 191 24.31 0.97 3.80
C PHE A 191 24.91 1.11 5.20
N PHE A 192 24.43 2.09 5.98
CA PHE A 192 24.89 2.28 7.36
C PHE A 192 24.54 1.07 8.25
N LEU A 193 23.35 0.48 8.04
CA LEU A 193 22.94 -0.75 8.71
C LEU A 193 23.86 -1.92 8.34
N PHE A 194 24.22 -2.09 7.06
CA PHE A 194 25.16 -3.13 6.63
C PHE A 194 26.56 -2.96 7.22
N ILE A 195 27.11 -1.73 7.21
CA ILE A 195 28.41 -1.45 7.82
C ILE A 195 28.36 -1.84 9.31
N GLY A 196 27.32 -1.42 10.03
CA GLY A 196 27.10 -1.79 11.41
C GLY A 196 27.04 -3.31 11.62
N ALA A 197 26.26 -4.02 10.80
CA ALA A 197 26.14 -5.47 10.87
C ALA A 197 27.48 -6.19 10.64
N THR A 198 28.27 -5.74 9.66
CA THR A 198 29.60 -6.32 9.37
C THR A 198 30.63 -6.10 10.47
N CYS A 199 30.46 -5.10 11.33
CA CYS A 199 31.34 -4.91 12.51
C CYS A 199 31.07 -5.94 13.63
N PHE A 200 29.94 -6.64 13.60
CA PHE A 200 29.56 -7.66 14.60
C PHE A 200 29.60 -9.10 14.05
N SER A 201 30.00 -9.30 12.80
CA SER A 201 30.22 -10.61 12.16
C SER A 201 31.70 -10.94 12.09
#